data_AF-A0A370FW76-F1
#
_entry.id   AF-A0A370FW76-F1
#
_cell.length_a   1.000
_cell.length_b   1.000
_cell.length_c   1.000
_cell.angle_alpha   90.00
_cell.angle_beta   90.00
_cell.angle_gamma   90.00
#
_symmetry.space_group_name_H-M   'P 1'
#
loop_
_entity.id
_entity.type
_entity.pdbx_description
1 polymer ?
#
loop_
_entity_poly.entity_id
_entity_poly.type
_entity_poly.pdbx_seq_one_letter_code
_entity_poly.pdbx_strand_id
1 'polypeptide(L)'
;MDRTTIAAVNDMTRMGLDETAGALLLIQCDGGDSVAEAARCAAACTAAGATEVYDTADPAEGEEFMQARRVALTALDRQGSTLLDDLAVPVPQLPAMLAAIEEIAARHDVLIGTFGHAADGNLHPTIVFDAADPDVTARARAAFDDLVAACLALGGTELSGRGSRDCDSATALFDTFFRAPDR
;
A
#
# COMPACT_ATOMS: atom_id res chain seq x y z
N MET A 1 2.85 4.15 3.59
CA MET A 1 1.51 3.59 3.84
C MET A 1 0.53 4.73 3.68
N ASP A 2 -0.56 4.55 2.95
CA ASP A 2 -1.61 5.56 2.79
C ASP A 2 -2.55 5.59 4.01
N ARG A 3 -3.47 6.57 4.01
CA ARG A 3 -4.46 6.73 5.08
C ARG A 3 -5.27 5.46 5.34
N THR A 4 -5.72 4.78 4.29
CA THR A 4 -6.51 3.54 4.43
C THR A 4 -5.73 2.46 5.17
N THR A 5 -4.45 2.29 4.82
CA THR A 5 -3.57 1.33 5.48
C THR A 5 -3.27 1.74 6.93
N ILE A 6 -3.08 3.03 7.20
CA ILE A 6 -2.88 3.53 8.57
C ILE A 6 -4.07 3.18 9.46
N ALA A 7 -5.30 3.45 8.99
CA ALA A 7 -6.52 3.13 9.72
C ALA A 7 -6.65 1.62 9.99
N ALA A 8 -6.40 0.79 8.98
CA ALA A 8 -6.42 -0.67 9.14
C ALA A 8 -5.39 -1.16 10.18
N VAL A 9 -4.17 -0.63 10.14
CA VAL A 9 -3.12 -0.98 11.12
C VAL A 9 -3.53 -0.55 12.52
N ASN A 10 -4.06 0.67 12.71
CA ASN A 10 -4.53 1.16 14.00
C ASN A 10 -5.65 0.30 14.59
N ASP A 11 -6.65 -0.08 13.76
CA ASP A 11 -7.73 -0.98 14.17
C ASP A 11 -7.19 -2.30 14.72
N MET A 12 -6.09 -2.80 14.14
CA MET A 12 -5.50 -4.07 14.54
C MET A 12 -4.55 -3.97 15.75
N THR A 13 -3.66 -2.97 15.77
CA THR A 13 -2.54 -2.90 16.74
C THR A 13 -2.76 -1.91 17.87
N ARG A 14 -3.66 -0.93 17.70
CA ARG A 14 -3.85 0.22 18.59
C ARG A 14 -2.58 1.05 18.80
N MET A 15 -1.73 1.12 17.78
CA MET A 15 -0.49 1.93 17.80
C MET A 15 -0.75 3.44 17.84
N GLY A 16 -1.96 3.90 17.49
CA GLY A 16 -2.34 5.31 17.61
C GLY A 16 -1.65 6.21 16.58
N LEU A 17 -1.37 5.67 15.38
CA LEU A 17 -0.82 6.42 14.26
C LEU A 17 -1.80 7.52 13.81
N ASP A 18 -1.30 8.63 13.25
CA ASP A 18 -2.14 9.73 12.79
C ASP A 18 -2.99 9.35 11.55
N GLU A 19 -4.29 9.14 11.76
CA GLU A 19 -5.26 8.83 10.70
C GLU A 19 -5.68 10.07 9.88
N THR A 20 -5.31 11.28 10.32
CA THR A 20 -5.56 12.49 9.54
C THR A 20 -4.51 12.68 8.44
N ALA A 21 -3.32 12.10 8.61
CA ALA A 21 -2.27 12.11 7.62
C ALA A 21 -2.73 11.49 6.28
N GLY A 22 -2.24 12.05 5.17
CA GLY A 22 -2.45 11.45 3.84
C GLY A 22 -1.61 10.19 3.63
N ALA A 23 -0.43 10.13 4.24
CA ALA A 23 0.46 8.98 4.21
C ALA A 23 1.45 9.00 5.38
N LEU A 24 1.93 7.82 5.77
CA LEU A 24 3.05 7.60 6.68
C LEU A 24 4.27 7.11 5.89
N LEU A 25 5.39 7.82 6.06
CA LEU A 25 6.70 7.47 5.53
C LEU A 25 7.59 6.97 6.67
N LEU A 26 8.16 5.78 6.52
CA LEU A 26 9.15 5.23 7.44
C LEU A 26 10.51 5.24 6.76
N ILE A 27 11.51 5.79 7.45
CA ILE A 27 12.89 5.89 6.97
C ILE A 27 13.77 5.23 8.02
N GLN A 28 14.51 4.21 7.61
CA GLN A 28 15.52 3.57 8.44
C GLN A 28 16.91 3.93 7.90
N CYS A 29 17.80 4.38 8.78
CA CYS A 29 19.18 4.69 8.45
C CYS A 29 20.09 3.74 9.24
N ASP A 30 21.04 3.11 8.55
CA ASP A 30 21.98 2.16 9.15
C ASP A 30 23.42 2.59 8.86
N GLY A 31 24.37 2.20 9.71
CA GLY A 31 25.79 2.49 9.53
C GLY A 31 26.32 3.64 10.40
N GLY A 32 27.57 4.04 10.17
CA GLY A 32 28.31 4.94 11.08
C GLY A 32 27.82 6.40 11.13
N ASP A 33 27.09 6.86 10.11
CA ASP A 33 26.51 8.22 10.03
C ASP A 33 24.98 8.22 10.21
N SER A 34 24.38 7.10 10.64
CA SER A 34 22.93 6.89 10.64
C SER A 34 22.16 7.96 11.40
N VAL A 35 22.70 8.45 12.52
CA VAL A 35 22.08 9.52 13.32
C VAL A 35 22.03 10.84 12.55
N ALA A 36 23.11 11.20 11.86
CA ALA A 36 23.12 12.43 11.07
C ALA A 36 22.29 12.28 9.79
N GLU A 37 22.22 11.08 9.20
CA GLU A 37 21.32 10.76 8.09
C GLU A 37 19.86 10.89 8.49
N ALA A 38 19.46 10.29 9.61
CA ALA A 38 18.10 10.38 10.15
C ALA A 38 17.70 11.85 10.39
N ALA A 39 18.60 12.65 10.98
CA ALA A 39 18.36 14.08 11.18
C ALA A 39 18.18 14.85 9.86
N ARG A 40 18.95 14.52 8.81
CA ARG A 40 18.79 15.11 7.46
C ARG A 40 17.45 14.74 6.85
N CYS A 41 17.03 13.48 6.98
CA CYS A 41 15.73 13.00 6.51
C CYS A 41 14.58 13.70 7.24
N ALA A 42 14.63 13.78 8.57
CA ALA A 42 13.64 14.48 9.38
C ALA A 42 13.49 15.96 8.98
N ALA A 43 14.61 16.66 8.77
CA ALA A 43 14.61 18.04 8.29
C ALA A 43 14.00 18.17 6.90
N ALA A 44 14.29 17.24 5.98
CA ALA A 44 13.72 17.23 4.64
C ALA A 44 12.20 16.99 4.66
N CYS A 45 11.71 16.05 5.46
CA CYS A 45 10.28 15.79 5.65
C CYS A 45 9.55 17.00 6.21
N THR A 46 10.13 17.65 7.23
CA THR A 46 9.57 18.89 7.81
C THR A 46 9.48 19.99 6.76
N ALA A 47 10.57 20.22 6.00
CA ALA A 47 10.60 21.23 4.95
C ALA A 47 9.62 20.94 3.80
N ALA A 48 9.29 19.67 3.55
CA ALA A 48 8.30 19.23 2.59
C ALA A 48 6.85 19.33 3.10
N GLY A 49 6.63 19.74 4.36
CA GLY A 49 5.31 19.95 4.95
C GLY A 49 4.72 18.76 5.69
N ALA A 50 5.56 17.84 6.20
CA ALA A 50 5.10 16.79 7.10
C ALA A 50 4.39 17.40 8.33
N THR A 51 3.22 16.87 8.68
CA THR A 51 2.42 17.31 9.83
C THR A 51 3.02 16.87 11.16
N GLU A 52 3.72 15.73 11.15
CA GLU A 52 4.43 15.16 12.28
C GLU A 52 5.73 14.50 11.78
N VAL A 53 6.79 14.63 12.56
CA VAL A 53 8.07 13.97 12.31
C VAL A 53 8.59 13.43 13.65
N TYR A 54 8.81 12.13 13.70
CA TYR A 54 9.39 11.42 14.85
C TYR A 54 10.67 10.70 14.41
N ASP A 55 11.75 10.89 15.16
CA ASP A 55 13.00 10.17 14.99
C ASP A 55 13.42 9.50 16.31
N THR A 56 13.99 8.30 16.20
CA THR A 56 14.52 7.57 17.35
C THR A 56 15.81 6.86 16.98
N ALA A 57 16.74 6.82 17.93
CA ALA A 57 17.97 6.02 17.85
C ALA A 57 17.86 4.75 18.70
N ASP A 58 16.76 4.55 19.42
CA ASP A 58 16.50 3.32 20.19
C ASP A 58 16.01 2.22 19.22
N PRO A 59 16.76 1.11 19.07
CA PRO A 59 16.34 0.01 18.21
C PRO A 59 14.99 -0.60 18.60
N ALA A 60 14.63 -0.58 19.89
CA ALA A 60 13.34 -1.11 20.35
C ALA A 60 12.17 -0.25 19.88
N GLU A 61 12.27 1.07 20.01
CA GLU A 61 11.26 2.01 19.50
C GLU A 61 11.18 1.95 17.97
N GLY A 62 12.33 1.92 17.28
CA GLY A 62 12.37 1.78 15.82
C GLY A 62 11.68 0.49 15.33
N GLU A 63 11.85 -0.61 16.06
CA GLU A 63 11.21 -1.88 15.74
C GLU A 63 9.68 -1.81 15.86
N GLU A 64 9.12 -1.02 16.80
CA GLU A 64 7.67 -0.84 16.91
C GLU A 64 7.07 -0.19 15.65
N PHE A 65 7.71 0.85 15.10
CA PHE A 65 7.28 1.46 13.83
C PHE A 65 7.43 0.50 12.64
N MET A 66 8.51 -0.29 12.63
CA MET A 66 8.68 -1.32 11.60
C MET A 66 7.63 -2.43 11.74
N GLN A 67 7.13 -2.71 12.95
CA GLN A 67 6.04 -3.65 13.15
C GLN A 67 4.76 -3.14 12.49
N ALA A 68 4.45 -1.84 12.62
CA ALA A 68 3.31 -1.22 11.92
C ALA A 68 3.35 -1.50 10.40
N ARG A 69 4.52 -1.34 9.78
CA ARG A 69 4.71 -1.61 8.35
C ARG A 69 4.58 -3.09 7.99
N ARG A 70 5.13 -3.98 8.82
CA ARG A 70 5.11 -5.44 8.58
C ARG A 70 3.70 -6.00 8.63
N VAL A 71 2.85 -5.46 9.49
CA VAL A 71 1.48 -5.95 9.67
C VAL A 71 0.46 -5.33 8.70
N ALA A 72 0.87 -4.39 7.83
CA ALA A 72 -0.03 -3.66 6.93
C ALA A 72 -0.93 -4.58 6.10
N LEU A 73 -0.36 -5.61 5.46
CA LEU A 73 -1.15 -6.57 4.67
C LEU A 73 -2.11 -7.37 5.56
N THR A 74 -1.61 -7.90 6.68
CA THR A 74 -2.44 -8.65 7.64
C THR A 74 -3.58 -7.81 8.20
N ALA A 75 -3.37 -6.51 8.40
CA ALA A 75 -4.41 -5.60 8.86
C ALA A 75 -5.52 -5.44 7.81
N LEU A 76 -5.17 -5.32 6.53
CA LEU A 76 -6.13 -5.24 5.42
C LEU A 76 -6.86 -6.58 5.19
N ASP A 77 -6.15 -7.71 5.27
CA ASP A 77 -6.73 -9.06 5.14
C ASP A 77 -7.79 -9.36 6.22
N ARG A 78 -7.76 -8.66 7.36
CA ARG A 78 -8.76 -8.82 8.41
C ARG A 78 -10.08 -8.09 8.13
N GLN A 79 -10.08 -7.15 7.18
CA GLN A 79 -11.25 -6.35 6.83
C GLN A 79 -12.10 -7.00 5.72
N GLY A 80 -11.57 -7.98 5.01
CA GLY A 80 -12.27 -8.70 3.95
C GLY A 80 -11.33 -9.57 3.13
N SER A 81 -11.81 -10.08 2.01
CA SER A 81 -10.94 -10.70 1.02
C SER A 81 -10.12 -9.66 0.28
N THR A 82 -8.91 -10.02 -0.12
CA THR A 82 -7.95 -9.09 -0.72
C THR A 82 -7.56 -9.49 -2.14
N LEU A 83 -7.42 -8.48 -3.00
CA LEU A 83 -6.78 -8.58 -4.30
C LEU A 83 -5.61 -7.59 -4.30
N LEU A 84 -4.40 -8.13 -4.24
CA LEU A 84 -3.15 -7.37 -4.14
C LEU A 84 -2.42 -7.36 -5.48
N ASP A 85 -1.88 -6.19 -5.83
CA ASP A 85 -0.93 -6.05 -6.93
C ASP A 85 0.46 -5.60 -6.46
N ASP A 86 1.44 -5.74 -7.36
CA ASP A 86 2.81 -5.26 -7.20
C ASP A 86 3.13 -4.34 -8.39
N LEU A 87 2.97 -3.04 -8.16
CA LEU A 87 3.10 -1.99 -9.17
C LEU A 87 4.32 -1.14 -8.88
N ALA A 88 5.18 -0.93 -9.87
CA ALA A 88 6.30 0.00 -9.76
C ALA A 88 6.15 1.14 -10.75
N VAL A 89 6.22 2.38 -10.26
CA VAL A 89 6.25 3.59 -11.10
C VAL A 89 7.57 4.33 -10.88
N PRO A 90 8.02 5.18 -11.83
CA PRO A 90 9.13 6.08 -11.56
C PRO A 90 8.86 6.89 -10.29
N VAL A 91 9.83 7.02 -9.38
CA VAL A 91 9.65 7.71 -8.08
C VAL A 91 8.96 9.08 -8.19
N PRO A 92 9.25 9.94 -9.19
CA PRO A 92 8.54 11.21 -9.36
C PRO A 92 7.03 11.08 -9.63
N GLN A 93 6.56 9.91 -10.07
CA GLN A 93 5.16 9.61 -10.35
C GLN A 93 4.41 8.97 -9.19
N LEU A 94 5.07 8.67 -8.05
CA LEU A 94 4.40 8.14 -6.87
C LEU A 94 3.19 8.98 -6.42
N PRO A 95 3.27 10.34 -6.37
CA PRO A 95 2.10 11.14 -6.01
C PRO A 95 0.93 10.98 -6.98
N ALA A 96 1.22 10.90 -8.29
CA ALA A 96 0.20 10.69 -9.32
C ALA A 96 -0.43 9.30 -9.22
N MET A 97 0.37 8.27 -8.91
CA MET A 97 -0.12 6.91 -8.74
C MET A 97 -1.00 6.78 -7.49
N LEU A 98 -0.60 7.39 -6.37
CA LEU A 98 -1.42 7.41 -5.14
C LEU A 98 -2.76 8.14 -5.37
N ALA A 99 -2.75 9.27 -6.08
CA ALA A 99 -3.99 9.97 -6.46
C ALA A 99 -4.88 9.11 -7.37
N ALA A 100 -4.30 8.41 -8.36
CA ALA A 100 -5.04 7.51 -9.22
C ALA A 100 -5.67 6.35 -8.43
N ILE A 101 -4.97 5.79 -7.44
CA ILE A 101 -5.51 4.75 -6.56
C ILE A 101 -6.75 5.25 -5.81
N GLU A 102 -6.69 6.45 -5.22
CA GLU A 102 -7.83 7.06 -4.53
C GLU A 102 -9.02 7.29 -5.47
N GLU A 103 -8.78 7.79 -6.69
CA GLU A 103 -9.82 7.99 -7.69
C GLU A 103 -10.45 6.68 -8.17
N ILE A 104 -9.64 5.62 -8.34
CA ILE A 104 -10.11 4.29 -8.75
C ILE A 104 -10.93 3.64 -7.64
N ALA A 105 -10.47 3.73 -6.40
CA ALA A 105 -11.21 3.25 -5.23
C ALA A 105 -12.62 3.88 -5.16
N ALA A 106 -12.70 5.21 -5.31
CA ALA A 106 -13.96 5.94 -5.30
C ALA A 106 -14.86 5.60 -6.50
N ARG A 107 -14.29 5.45 -7.70
CA ARG A 107 -15.03 5.16 -8.95
C ARG A 107 -15.70 3.80 -8.93
N HIS A 108 -15.02 2.80 -8.38
CA HIS A 108 -15.51 1.42 -8.31
C HIS A 108 -16.22 1.09 -7.00
N ASP A 109 -16.30 2.03 -6.06
CA ASP A 109 -16.89 1.82 -4.74
C ASP A 109 -16.29 0.59 -4.05
N VAL A 110 -14.96 0.60 -3.93
CA VAL A 110 -14.14 -0.43 -3.26
C VAL A 110 -13.15 0.21 -2.31
N LEU A 111 -12.72 -0.55 -1.29
CA LEU A 111 -11.69 -0.12 -0.36
C LEU A 111 -10.31 -0.49 -0.93
N ILE A 112 -9.38 0.45 -0.99
CA ILE A 112 -7.99 0.18 -1.40
C ILE A 112 -7.04 0.76 -0.35
N GLY A 113 -6.17 -0.11 0.18
CA GLY A 113 -5.05 0.28 1.03
C GLY A 113 -3.73 0.11 0.29
N THR A 114 -2.85 1.09 0.40
CA THR A 114 -1.56 1.12 -0.29
C THR A 114 -0.39 1.22 0.68
N PHE A 115 0.55 0.30 0.54
CA PHE A 115 1.85 0.32 1.18
C PHE A 115 2.91 -0.12 0.19
N GLY A 116 4.19 0.17 0.44
CA GLY A 116 5.23 -0.16 -0.53
C GLY A 116 6.61 0.29 -0.12
N HIS A 117 7.49 0.37 -1.10
CA HIS A 117 8.85 0.88 -1.00
C HIS A 117 8.94 2.17 -1.81
N ALA A 118 8.80 3.32 -1.14
CA ALA A 118 8.79 4.61 -1.83
C ALA A 118 10.14 4.94 -2.50
N ALA A 119 11.25 4.35 -2.03
CA ALA A 119 12.59 4.65 -2.52
C ALA A 119 12.85 4.12 -3.94
N ASP A 120 12.19 3.03 -4.35
CA ASP A 120 12.31 2.42 -5.68
C ASP A 120 11.03 2.51 -6.50
N GLY A 121 9.97 3.12 -5.95
CA GLY A 121 8.72 3.37 -6.64
C GLY A 121 7.73 2.20 -6.59
N ASN A 122 8.01 1.17 -5.78
CA ASN A 122 7.14 0.01 -5.63
C ASN A 122 5.96 0.33 -4.67
N LEU A 123 4.74 0.06 -5.13
CA LEU A 123 3.49 0.16 -4.41
C LEU A 123 2.72 -1.17 -4.49
N HIS A 124 2.11 -1.54 -3.38
CA HIS A 124 1.21 -2.68 -3.23
C HIS A 124 -0.21 -2.18 -2.93
N PRO A 125 -0.94 -1.64 -3.93
CA PRO A 125 -2.36 -1.36 -3.74
C PRO A 125 -3.08 -2.69 -3.51
N THR A 126 -3.83 -2.74 -2.41
CA THR A 126 -4.53 -3.93 -1.92
C THR A 126 -6.01 -3.59 -1.85
N ILE A 127 -6.78 -4.14 -2.79
CA ILE A 127 -8.24 -3.98 -2.83
C ILE A 127 -8.84 -4.93 -1.80
N VAL A 128 -9.67 -4.42 -0.89
CA VAL A 128 -10.39 -5.19 0.12
C VAL A 128 -11.87 -5.25 -0.25
N PHE A 129 -12.45 -6.44 -0.26
CA PHE A 129 -13.84 -6.65 -0.68
C PHE A 129 -14.49 -7.89 -0.05
N ASP A 130 -15.82 -7.99 -0.16
CA ASP A 130 -16.57 -9.19 0.21
C ASP A 130 -16.67 -10.15 -0.98
N ALA A 131 -16.02 -11.30 -0.88
CA ALA A 131 -16.02 -12.35 -1.90
C ALA A 131 -17.36 -13.06 -2.07
N ALA A 132 -18.21 -13.00 -1.03
CA ALA A 132 -19.53 -13.61 -1.07
C ALA A 132 -20.51 -12.81 -1.94
N ASP A 133 -20.17 -11.55 -2.26
CA ASP A 133 -20.95 -10.67 -3.12
C ASP A 133 -20.34 -10.63 -4.55
N PRO A 134 -21.03 -11.22 -5.55
CA PRO A 134 -20.56 -11.24 -6.93
C PRO A 134 -20.44 -9.84 -7.56
N ASP A 135 -21.28 -8.88 -7.15
CA ASP A 135 -21.26 -7.53 -7.71
C ASP A 135 -20.04 -6.76 -7.17
N VAL A 136 -19.75 -6.89 -5.87
CA VAL A 136 -18.54 -6.30 -5.28
C VAL A 136 -17.28 -6.93 -5.87
N THR A 137 -17.29 -8.25 -6.04
CA THR A 137 -16.22 -9.00 -6.71
C THR A 137 -15.95 -8.47 -8.12
N ALA A 138 -16.99 -8.22 -8.92
CA ALA A 138 -16.84 -7.69 -10.26
C ALA A 138 -16.24 -6.27 -10.24
N ARG A 139 -16.64 -5.41 -9.29
CA ARG A 139 -16.06 -4.07 -9.12
C ARG A 139 -14.60 -4.11 -8.68
N ALA A 140 -14.24 -5.00 -7.74
CA ALA A 140 -12.86 -5.19 -7.32
C ALA A 140 -11.95 -5.61 -8.49
N ARG A 141 -12.45 -6.49 -9.37
CA ARG A 141 -11.73 -6.87 -10.60
C ARG A 141 -11.56 -5.71 -11.56
N ALA A 142 -12.61 -4.92 -11.79
CA ALA A 142 -12.53 -3.75 -12.66
C ALA A 142 -11.57 -2.68 -12.10
N ALA A 143 -11.58 -2.47 -10.78
CA ALA A 143 -10.63 -1.59 -10.11
C ALA A 143 -9.18 -2.06 -10.30
N PHE A 144 -8.93 -3.38 -10.21
CA PHE A 144 -7.60 -3.95 -10.45
C PHE A 144 -7.10 -3.66 -11.87
N ASP A 145 -7.94 -3.88 -12.88
CA ASP A 145 -7.58 -3.61 -14.27
C ASP A 145 -7.26 -2.11 -14.49
N ASP A 146 -8.04 -1.21 -13.87
CA ASP A 146 -7.79 0.24 -13.90
C ASP A 146 -6.48 0.63 -13.20
N LEU A 147 -6.10 -0.03 -12.09
CA LEU A 147 -4.84 0.21 -11.38
C LEU A 147 -3.63 -0.13 -12.27
N VAL A 148 -3.67 -1.30 -12.91
CA VAL A 148 -2.61 -1.72 -13.85
C VAL A 148 -2.51 -0.72 -15.01
N ALA A 149 -3.66 -0.35 -15.60
CA ALA A 149 -3.69 0.63 -16.69
C ALA A 149 -3.12 1.99 -16.28
N ALA A 150 -3.45 2.48 -15.08
CA ALA A 150 -2.91 3.72 -14.53
C ALA A 150 -1.38 3.65 -14.32
N CYS A 151 -0.88 2.55 -13.74
CA CYS A 151 0.55 2.32 -13.56
C CYS A 151 1.30 2.37 -14.91
N LEU A 152 0.80 1.65 -15.92
CA LEU A 152 1.39 1.64 -17.26
C LEU A 152 1.35 3.03 -17.92
N ALA A 153 0.27 3.78 -17.74
CA ALA A 153 0.14 5.14 -18.26
C ALA A 153 1.15 6.12 -17.65
N LEU A 154 1.59 5.86 -16.41
CA LEU A 154 2.63 6.63 -15.71
C LEU A 154 4.06 6.17 -16.05
N GLY A 155 4.21 5.24 -17.01
CA GLY A 155 5.50 4.67 -17.38
C GLY A 155 6.05 3.67 -16.36
N GLY A 156 5.17 3.11 -15.53
CA GLY A 156 5.48 2.05 -14.60
C GLY A 156 5.44 0.66 -15.23
N THR A 157 5.60 -0.33 -14.38
CA THR A 157 5.48 -1.75 -14.70
C THR A 157 4.72 -2.46 -13.60
N GLU A 158 4.06 -3.54 -13.99
CA GLU A 158 3.62 -4.54 -13.05
C GLU A 158 4.79 -5.52 -12.79
N LEU A 159 5.16 -5.71 -11.53
CA LEU A 159 6.30 -6.53 -11.12
C LEU A 159 5.95 -8.01 -10.93
N SER A 160 4.66 -8.30 -10.78
CA SER A 160 4.11 -9.66 -10.64
C SER A 160 4.36 -10.56 -11.86
N GLY A 161 4.85 -10.01 -12.99
CA GLY A 161 5.07 -10.75 -14.23
C GLY A 161 3.82 -10.99 -15.06
N ARG A 162 2.68 -10.37 -14.73
CA ARG A 162 1.38 -10.49 -15.44
C ARG A 162 1.25 -9.60 -16.68
N GLY A 163 2.37 -9.16 -17.25
CA GLY A 163 2.41 -8.38 -18.48
C GLY A 163 1.60 -9.01 -19.63
N SER A 164 0.47 -8.37 -19.95
CA SER A 164 -0.23 -8.43 -21.25
C SER A 164 -0.46 -9.82 -21.89
N ARG A 165 -0.64 -10.88 -21.10
CA ARG A 165 -1.07 -12.19 -21.63
C ARG A 165 -2.36 -12.62 -20.97
N ASP A 166 -3.43 -12.35 -21.73
CA ASP A 166 -4.79 -12.86 -21.60
C ASP A 166 -5.51 -12.58 -20.27
N CYS A 167 -6.57 -11.77 -20.36
CA CYS A 167 -7.53 -11.46 -19.31
C CYS A 167 -8.20 -12.71 -18.66
N ASP A 168 -7.93 -13.91 -19.18
CA ASP A 168 -8.40 -15.19 -18.64
C ASP A 168 -7.59 -15.66 -17.42
N SER A 169 -6.36 -15.19 -17.24
CA SER A 169 -5.46 -15.65 -16.16
C SER A 169 -5.80 -15.07 -14.78
N ALA A 170 -6.45 -13.90 -14.75
CA ALA A 170 -6.95 -13.33 -13.51
C ALA A 170 -8.13 -14.15 -12.94
N THR A 171 -8.79 -14.99 -13.74
CA THR A 171 -9.81 -15.96 -13.30
C THR A 171 -9.17 -17.18 -12.61
N ALA A 172 -8.01 -17.63 -13.11
CA ALA A 172 -7.29 -18.77 -12.54
C ALA A 172 -6.69 -18.48 -11.16
N LEU A 173 -6.27 -17.25 -10.90
CA LEU A 173 -5.87 -16.81 -9.56
C LEU A 173 -7.07 -16.46 -8.67
N PHE A 174 -8.20 -16.03 -9.24
CA PHE A 174 -9.46 -15.95 -8.51
C PHE A 174 -9.79 -17.34 -7.91
N ASP A 175 -9.74 -18.40 -8.72
CA ASP A 175 -9.95 -19.77 -8.23
C ASP A 175 -8.87 -20.27 -7.26
N THR A 176 -7.65 -19.70 -7.28
CA THR A 176 -6.54 -20.12 -6.42
C THR A 176 -6.55 -19.39 -5.07
N PHE A 177 -6.97 -18.12 -5.02
CA PHE A 177 -7.07 -17.32 -3.79
C PHE A 177 -8.47 -17.39 -3.13
N PHE A 178 -9.56 -17.60 -3.90
CA PHE A 178 -10.95 -17.68 -3.39
C PHE A 178 -11.47 -19.09 -3.11
N ARG A 179 -10.63 -20.11 -3.16
CA ARG A 179 -11.03 -21.41 -2.63
C ARG A 179 -11.10 -21.30 -1.11
N ALA A 180 -12.30 -21.01 -0.60
CA ALA A 180 -12.62 -21.02 0.81
C ALA A 180 -11.95 -22.23 1.47
N PRO A 181 -11.28 -22.09 2.63
CA PRO A 181 -10.78 -23.25 3.34
C PRO A 181 -11.98 -24.15 3.65
N ASP A 182 -11.99 -25.36 3.07
CA ASP A 182 -12.92 -26.41 3.47
C ASP A 182 -12.69 -26.71 4.96
N ARG A 183 -13.52 -26.07 5.81
CA ARG A 183 -13.79 -26.38 7.23
C ARG A 183 -12.68 -26.16 8.26
#